data_AF-A0A022RT30-F1
#
_entry.id   AF-A0A022RT30-F1
#
_cell.length_a   1.000
_cell.length_b   1.000
_cell.length_c   1.000
_cell.angle_alpha   90.00
_cell.angle_beta   90.00
_cell.angle_gamma   90.00
#
_symmetry.space_group_name_H-M   'P 1'
#
loop_
_entity.id
_entity.type
_entity.pdbx_description
1 polymer ?
#
loop_
_entity_poly.entity_id
_entity_poly.type
_entity_poly.pdbx_seq_one_letter_code
_entity_poly.pdbx_strand_id
1 'polypeptide(L)'
;MAVLLEDIVKSVEHLLNLIGKKSQEQSYVDPTLDPVLLVPGIAGSILNSVDDKTGKKERVWVRILGADHEFRNKLWSRFDPATGSTVTLNADSHIEVPEDRYGLYAIDTLDPDMVIGGDCVYYFHDMIVEFLKWGYKEGTTLFGFGYDFRQSNRFEGTLERLASKLESVYTASGGRKINIISHSMGGLLIKCFMSLHSEIFEKYVKSWIAIAAPFRGAPGYITSAFLNGTSFVQGWEQNFFISKWSMQQLLIECPSIYELMACLDFKWEHVPLLEIWKQKRDSNGNATDTVMLESYPPAEAIPIFMEALSANKVSYDGDDISMPFNTDILKWANETRKLLSSAEVPDQIKFYNIYGTNNNTPHSVCYGSAETPVADLHQLPNLVARYIYVDGDGTVPTESSKADGLRAVARVGVPGDHRGILCDRHVFRILKHWLKADHDPLYNPINDYVIIPTAFDIESLKTEGLQVTRLKEEWEIIGEENRDCNKRDGKPFVSEIDIISCVGGDNNKSLKEEAHASIVIQPQNNGKTHVELNAVSISAATA
;
A
#
# COMPACT_ATOMS: atom_id res chain seq x y z
N MET A 1 2.77 -34.55 -11.31
CA MET A 1 3.78 -33.46 -11.41
C MET A 1 3.52 -32.41 -10.35
N ALA A 2 2.34 -31.79 -10.27
CA ALA A 2 2.00 -30.79 -9.24
C ALA A 2 2.13 -31.31 -7.78
N VAL A 3 1.59 -32.51 -7.49
CA VAL A 3 1.65 -33.14 -6.14
C VAL A 3 3.09 -33.43 -5.67
N LEU A 4 3.98 -33.80 -6.60
CA LEU A 4 5.39 -34.09 -6.30
C LEU A 4 6.21 -32.81 -6.06
N LEU A 5 5.84 -31.70 -6.72
CA LEU A 5 6.44 -30.39 -6.46
C LEU A 5 6.00 -29.86 -5.08
N GLU A 6 4.74 -30.09 -4.72
CA GLU A 6 4.12 -29.69 -3.45
C GLU A 6 4.79 -30.33 -2.23
N ASP A 7 5.10 -31.63 -2.30
CA ASP A 7 5.79 -32.35 -1.21
C ASP A 7 7.26 -31.91 -1.06
N ILE A 8 7.91 -31.53 -2.16
CA ILE A 8 9.29 -31.04 -2.17
C ILE A 8 9.37 -29.64 -1.56
N VAL A 9 8.46 -28.74 -1.91
CA VAL A 9 8.42 -27.37 -1.36
C VAL A 9 8.18 -27.40 0.15
N LYS A 10 7.18 -28.16 0.63
CA LYS A 10 6.90 -28.33 2.07
C LYS A 10 8.10 -28.89 2.84
N SER A 11 8.84 -29.82 2.25
CA SER A 11 10.02 -30.44 2.86
C SER A 11 11.20 -29.46 2.97
N VAL A 12 11.39 -28.59 1.97
CA VAL A 12 12.43 -27.55 1.97
C VAL A 12 12.08 -26.43 2.96
N GLU A 13 10.81 -26.01 3.02
CA GLU A 13 10.32 -25.01 3.97
C GLU A 13 10.50 -25.46 5.43
N HIS A 14 10.23 -26.73 5.72
CA HIS A 14 10.42 -27.28 7.06
C HIS A 14 11.90 -27.30 7.47
N LEU A 15 12.80 -27.59 6.53
CA LEU A 15 14.25 -27.58 6.74
C LEU A 15 14.78 -26.15 6.99
N LEU A 16 14.28 -25.15 6.27
CA LEU A 16 14.68 -23.75 6.41
C LEU A 16 14.16 -23.12 7.73
N ASN A 17 12.94 -23.46 8.15
CA ASN A 17 12.39 -23.04 9.44
C ASN A 17 13.17 -23.58 10.65
N LEU A 18 13.79 -24.76 10.51
CA LEU A 18 14.69 -25.32 11.52
C LEU A 18 16.03 -24.57 11.60
N ILE A 19 16.45 -23.93 10.51
CA ILE A 19 17.71 -23.17 10.43
C ILE A 19 17.53 -21.74 10.96
N GLY A 20 16.38 -21.10 10.73
CA GLY A 20 16.09 -19.72 11.15
C GLY A 20 15.90 -19.49 12.67
N LYS A 21 15.67 -20.54 13.46
CA LYS A 21 15.45 -20.44 14.92
C LYS A 21 16.70 -20.16 15.77
N LYS A 22 17.84 -19.86 15.15
CA LYS A 22 19.17 -19.88 15.80
C LYS A 22 19.85 -18.52 16.01
N SER A 23 19.09 -17.46 16.30
CA SER A 23 19.68 -16.17 16.73
C SER A 23 18.69 -15.35 17.57
N GLN A 24 18.44 -15.77 18.81
CA GLN A 24 17.96 -14.87 19.85
C GLN A 24 19.17 -14.34 20.63
N GLU A 25 19.83 -13.34 20.08
CA GLU A 25 20.71 -12.48 20.86
C GLU A 25 19.85 -11.53 21.72
N GLN A 26 20.31 -11.27 22.94
CA GLN A 26 19.63 -10.42 23.92
C GLN A 26 19.41 -9.02 23.34
N SER A 27 18.18 -8.71 22.97
CA SER A 27 17.78 -7.41 22.45
C SER A 27 17.91 -6.34 23.52
N TYR A 28 18.58 -5.21 23.19
CA TYR A 28 18.51 -3.98 23.97
C TYR A 28 17.05 -3.60 24.20
N VAL A 29 16.68 -3.22 25.43
CA VAL A 29 15.32 -2.77 25.78
C VAL A 29 15.44 -1.46 26.54
N ASP A 30 14.80 -0.41 26.03
CA ASP A 30 14.68 0.87 26.71
C ASP A 30 13.32 0.96 27.42
N PRO A 31 13.29 0.87 28.76
CA PRO A 31 12.05 0.90 29.50
C PRO A 31 11.36 2.28 29.46
N THR A 32 12.04 3.34 29.03
CA THR A 32 11.52 4.72 29.06
C THR A 32 10.61 5.06 27.87
N LEU A 33 10.66 4.27 26.79
CA LEU A 33 9.89 4.48 25.57
C LEU A 33 8.38 4.34 25.79
N ASP A 34 7.63 5.33 25.32
CA ASP A 34 6.17 5.25 25.31
C ASP A 34 5.67 4.18 24.34
N PRO A 35 4.57 3.47 24.66
CA PRO A 35 4.10 2.38 23.84
C PRO A 35 3.63 2.82 22.45
N VAL A 36 3.81 1.94 21.47
CA VAL A 36 3.37 2.09 20.09
C VAL A 36 2.36 1.02 19.73
N LEU A 37 1.28 1.43 19.06
CA LEU A 37 0.30 0.56 18.42
C LEU A 37 0.35 0.75 16.90
N LEU A 38 0.71 -0.31 16.18
CA LEU A 38 0.72 -0.34 14.72
C LEU A 38 -0.65 -0.77 14.17
N VAL A 39 -1.18 -0.02 13.20
CA VAL A 39 -2.52 -0.23 12.63
C VAL A 39 -2.41 -0.32 11.09
N PRO A 40 -2.81 -1.45 10.48
CA PRO A 40 -2.63 -1.71 9.06
C PRO A 40 -3.65 -0.99 8.18
N GLY A 41 -3.45 -1.09 6.87
CA GLY A 41 -4.39 -0.61 5.86
C GLY A 41 -5.31 -1.73 5.36
N ILE A 42 -6.02 -1.42 4.27
CA ILE A 42 -6.86 -2.41 3.59
C ILE A 42 -6.00 -3.60 3.16
N ALA A 43 -6.51 -4.80 3.38
CA ALA A 43 -5.82 -6.06 3.06
C ALA A 43 -4.48 -6.29 3.81
N GLY A 44 -4.10 -5.42 4.76
CA GLY A 44 -2.85 -5.50 5.53
C GLY A 44 -2.94 -6.26 6.84
N SER A 45 -3.99 -7.09 7.02
CA SER A 45 -4.15 -7.98 8.18
C SER A 45 -4.35 -9.41 7.72
N ILE A 46 -3.74 -10.38 8.40
CA ILE A 46 -4.07 -11.80 8.24
C ILE A 46 -5.53 -12.04 8.67
N LEU A 47 -6.29 -12.81 7.89
CA LEU A 47 -7.62 -13.28 8.22
C LEU A 47 -7.64 -14.82 8.25
N ASN A 48 -8.22 -15.35 9.32
CA ASN A 48 -8.50 -16.77 9.48
C ASN A 48 -10.01 -17.00 9.34
N SER A 49 -10.39 -18.07 8.65
CA SER A 49 -11.73 -18.65 8.77
C SER A 49 -11.73 -19.62 9.94
N VAL A 50 -12.75 -19.52 10.78
CA VAL A 50 -12.97 -20.37 11.94
C VAL A 50 -14.26 -21.14 11.70
N ASP A 51 -14.15 -22.47 11.67
CA ASP A 51 -15.32 -23.35 11.57
C ASP A 51 -16.08 -23.35 12.90
N ASP A 52 -17.37 -23.02 12.88
CA ASP A 52 -18.18 -22.80 14.08
C ASP A 52 -18.46 -24.09 14.86
N LYS A 53 -18.40 -25.25 14.18
CA LYS A 53 -18.70 -26.56 14.77
C LYS A 53 -17.47 -27.17 15.44
N THR A 54 -16.31 -26.99 14.84
CA THR A 54 -15.06 -27.64 15.23
C THR A 54 -14.07 -26.69 15.91
N GLY A 55 -14.25 -25.38 15.75
CA GLY A 55 -13.30 -24.35 16.19
C GLY A 55 -11.99 -24.37 15.40
N LYS A 56 -11.90 -25.13 14.30
CA LYS A 56 -10.68 -25.25 13.51
C LYS A 56 -10.44 -23.92 12.78
N LYS A 57 -9.24 -23.37 12.99
CA LYS A 57 -8.79 -22.13 12.35
C LYS A 57 -7.97 -22.43 11.10
N GLU A 58 -8.22 -21.68 10.04
CA GLU A 58 -7.48 -21.76 8.79
C GLU A 58 -7.20 -20.37 8.22
N ARG A 59 -5.94 -20.07 7.88
CA ARG A 59 -5.59 -18.81 7.21
C ARG A 59 -6.18 -18.77 5.81
N VAL A 60 -7.03 -17.78 5.55
CA VAL A 60 -7.67 -17.54 4.24
C VAL A 60 -7.13 -16.29 3.55
N TRP A 61 -6.49 -15.39 4.31
CA TRP A 61 -5.79 -14.22 3.77
C TRP A 61 -4.63 -13.82 4.71
N VAL A 62 -3.46 -13.37 4.23
CA VAL A 62 -2.96 -13.60 2.87
C VAL A 62 -2.54 -15.06 2.77
N ARG A 63 -2.87 -15.68 1.63
CA ARG A 63 -2.47 -17.03 1.29
C ARG A 63 -2.03 -17.01 -0.16
N ILE A 64 -0.94 -17.72 -0.47
CA ILE A 64 -0.49 -17.94 -1.84
C ILE A 64 -0.93 -19.35 -2.32
N LEU A 65 -0.66 -20.39 -1.53
CA LEU A 65 -0.98 -21.76 -1.95
C LEU A 65 -2.49 -22.05 -1.92
N GLY A 66 -3.09 -22.37 -3.08
CA GLY A 66 -4.54 -22.64 -3.18
C GLY A 66 -5.41 -21.43 -2.85
N ALA A 67 -4.85 -20.22 -2.95
CA ALA A 67 -5.44 -18.98 -2.47
C ALA A 67 -6.84 -18.73 -3.03
N ASP A 68 -7.00 -18.82 -4.35
CA ASP A 68 -8.26 -18.50 -5.01
C ASP A 68 -9.40 -19.48 -4.66
N HIS A 69 -9.10 -20.76 -4.44
CA HIS A 69 -10.11 -21.74 -4.01
C HIS A 69 -10.61 -21.44 -2.60
N GLU A 70 -9.70 -21.34 -1.62
CA GLU A 70 -10.08 -21.08 -0.24
C GLU A 70 -10.71 -19.70 -0.05
N PHE A 71 -10.22 -18.71 -0.78
CA PHE A 71 -10.77 -17.36 -0.77
C PHE A 71 -12.23 -17.34 -1.23
N ARG A 72 -12.55 -18.01 -2.35
CA ARG A 72 -13.94 -18.10 -2.84
C ARG A 72 -14.83 -18.84 -1.85
N ASN A 73 -14.36 -19.97 -1.30
CA ASN A 73 -15.17 -20.80 -0.43
C ASN A 73 -15.43 -20.16 0.94
N LYS A 74 -14.44 -19.44 1.50
CA LYS A 74 -14.46 -19.03 2.91
C LYS A 74 -14.44 -17.53 3.13
N LEU A 75 -14.02 -16.72 2.15
CA LEU A 75 -13.89 -15.28 2.34
C LEU A 75 -14.89 -14.47 1.54
N TRP A 76 -15.46 -14.99 0.44
CA TRP A 76 -16.59 -14.33 -0.21
C TRP A 76 -17.71 -14.03 0.78
N SER A 77 -18.26 -12.84 0.64
CA SER A 77 -19.06 -12.21 1.67
C SER A 77 -20.25 -11.48 1.09
N ARG A 78 -21.19 -11.15 1.96
CA ARG A 78 -22.33 -10.29 1.68
C ARG A 78 -22.48 -9.26 2.79
N PHE A 79 -22.79 -8.03 2.43
CA PHE A 79 -23.12 -7.01 3.39
C PHE A 79 -24.56 -7.18 3.89
N ASP A 80 -24.72 -7.16 5.20
CA ASP A 80 -26.01 -7.11 5.86
C ASP A 80 -26.31 -5.67 6.31
N PRO A 81 -27.24 -4.96 5.64
CA PRO A 81 -27.58 -3.59 5.98
C PRO A 81 -28.30 -3.44 7.32
N ALA A 82 -28.88 -4.52 7.87
CA ALA A 82 -29.55 -4.48 9.17
C ALA A 82 -28.53 -4.38 10.31
N THR A 83 -27.39 -5.05 10.17
CA THR A 83 -26.31 -5.06 11.18
C THR A 83 -25.15 -4.12 10.82
N GLY A 84 -25.06 -3.69 9.56
CA GLY A 84 -23.92 -2.92 9.06
C GLY A 84 -22.64 -3.76 8.95
N SER A 85 -22.76 -5.08 8.95
CA SER A 85 -21.63 -6.02 8.95
C SER A 85 -21.49 -6.75 7.61
N THR A 86 -20.27 -7.09 7.25
CA THR A 86 -19.95 -7.96 6.12
C THR A 86 -19.76 -9.38 6.63
N VAL A 87 -20.67 -10.28 6.25
CA VAL A 87 -20.68 -11.68 6.69
C VAL A 87 -20.26 -12.60 5.57
N THR A 88 -19.60 -13.71 5.88
CA THR A 88 -19.20 -14.71 4.89
C THR A 88 -20.42 -15.40 4.28
N LEU A 89 -20.30 -15.85 3.03
CA LEU A 89 -21.33 -16.68 2.39
C LEU A 89 -21.44 -18.07 3.04
N ASN A 90 -20.32 -18.59 3.56
CA ASN A 90 -20.32 -19.79 4.37
C ASN A 90 -20.95 -19.50 5.74
N ALA A 91 -22.11 -20.10 6.01
CA ALA A 91 -22.87 -19.93 7.26
C ALA A 91 -22.32 -20.77 8.44
N ASP A 92 -21.45 -21.74 8.17
CA ASP A 92 -20.83 -22.60 9.20
C ASP A 92 -19.45 -22.08 9.66
N SER A 93 -19.07 -20.87 9.26
CA SER A 93 -17.79 -20.28 9.64
C SER A 93 -17.87 -18.77 9.80
N HIS A 94 -16.97 -18.20 10.60
CA HIS A 94 -16.76 -16.77 10.69
C HIS A 94 -15.29 -16.41 10.45
N ILE A 95 -15.03 -15.11 10.26
CA ILE A 95 -13.67 -14.59 10.10
C ILE A 95 -13.16 -14.03 11.42
N GLU A 96 -11.92 -14.40 11.75
CA GLU A 96 -11.19 -13.93 12.91
C GLU A 96 -9.82 -13.38 12.46
N VAL A 97 -9.37 -12.33 13.13
CA VAL A 97 -8.00 -11.80 12.96
C VAL A 97 -7.15 -12.32 14.10
N PRO A 98 -5.99 -12.96 13.83
CA PRO A 98 -5.15 -13.50 14.88
C PRO A 98 -4.57 -12.39 15.77
N GLU A 99 -4.53 -12.63 17.08
CA GLU A 99 -4.00 -11.68 18.08
C GLU A 99 -2.62 -12.10 18.63
N ASP A 100 -2.02 -13.13 18.04
CA ASP A 100 -0.68 -13.63 18.35
C ASP A 100 0.38 -12.54 18.26
N ARG A 101 1.47 -12.71 19.03
CA ARG A 101 2.51 -11.68 19.21
C ARG A 101 1.91 -10.30 19.50
N TYR A 102 0.89 -10.28 20.37
CA TYR A 102 0.21 -9.05 20.79
C TYR A 102 -0.38 -8.26 19.60
N GLY A 103 -0.87 -8.98 18.59
CA GLY A 103 -1.43 -8.46 17.34
C GLY A 103 -0.40 -8.10 16.28
N LEU A 104 0.91 -8.24 16.54
CA LEU A 104 1.95 -8.00 15.54
C LEU A 104 1.97 -9.11 14.47
N TYR A 105 1.65 -10.35 14.84
CA TYR A 105 1.65 -11.48 13.90
C TYR A 105 0.72 -11.21 12.70
N ALA A 106 -0.45 -10.61 12.93
CA ALA A 106 -1.41 -10.33 11.87
C ALA A 106 -0.92 -9.31 10.83
N ILE A 107 0.10 -8.51 11.13
CA ILE A 107 0.48 -7.33 10.33
C ILE A 107 1.97 -7.30 9.97
N ASP A 108 2.78 -8.21 10.52
CA ASP A 108 4.23 -8.28 10.31
C ASP A 108 4.55 -8.76 8.88
N THR A 109 4.31 -10.05 8.63
CA THR A 109 4.50 -10.75 7.35
C THR A 109 3.16 -11.36 6.97
N LEU A 110 2.56 -10.93 5.86
CA LEU A 110 1.17 -11.27 5.55
C LEU A 110 0.97 -12.74 5.13
N ASP A 111 1.99 -13.36 4.51
CA ASP A 111 2.04 -14.81 4.29
C ASP A 111 3.31 -15.41 4.93
N PRO A 112 3.27 -15.75 6.23
CA PRO A 112 4.43 -16.27 6.95
C PRO A 112 4.82 -17.70 6.55
N ASP A 113 3.99 -18.41 5.79
CA ASP A 113 4.33 -19.75 5.31
C ASP A 113 5.23 -19.69 4.06
N MET A 114 5.33 -18.52 3.41
CA MET A 114 6.22 -18.32 2.28
C MET A 114 7.67 -18.11 2.74
N VAL A 115 8.46 -19.18 2.70
CA VAL A 115 9.88 -19.15 3.16
C VAL A 115 10.84 -18.65 2.08
N ILE A 116 10.47 -18.73 0.78
CA ILE A 116 11.28 -18.23 -0.35
C ILE A 116 10.61 -16.97 -0.92
N GLY A 117 11.33 -15.85 -0.95
CA GLY A 117 10.78 -14.56 -1.42
C GLY A 117 9.88 -13.85 -0.39
N GLY A 118 10.07 -14.14 0.90
CA GLY A 118 9.26 -13.59 2.01
C GLY A 118 9.19 -12.06 2.07
N ASP A 119 10.21 -11.38 1.54
CA ASP A 119 10.25 -9.92 1.38
C ASP A 119 9.09 -9.37 0.54
N CYS A 120 8.54 -10.16 -0.39
CA CYS A 120 7.40 -9.76 -1.22
C CYS A 120 6.08 -9.64 -0.44
N VAL A 121 5.98 -10.28 0.73
CA VAL A 121 4.80 -10.27 1.63
C VAL A 121 5.09 -9.61 2.97
N TYR A 122 6.26 -9.01 3.15
CA TYR A 122 6.53 -8.12 4.26
C TYR A 122 5.62 -6.91 4.20
N TYR A 123 5.08 -6.56 5.37
CA TYR A 123 4.22 -5.41 5.49
C TYR A 123 4.72 -4.45 6.58
N PHE A 124 4.56 -4.76 7.88
CA PHE A 124 5.24 -4.01 8.94
C PHE A 124 6.59 -4.62 9.37
N HIS A 125 7.02 -5.73 8.77
CA HIS A 125 8.22 -6.47 9.18
C HIS A 125 9.44 -5.59 9.46
N ASP A 126 9.87 -4.80 8.46
CA ASP A 126 11.07 -3.97 8.59
C ASP A 126 10.91 -2.88 9.65
N MET A 127 9.72 -2.30 9.77
CA MET A 127 9.40 -1.34 10.82
C MET A 127 9.47 -1.98 12.22
N ILE A 128 8.92 -3.18 12.38
CA ILE A 128 8.99 -3.92 13.65
C ILE A 128 10.45 -4.20 14.00
N VAL A 129 11.24 -4.68 13.04
CA VAL A 129 12.68 -4.94 13.21
C VAL A 129 13.43 -3.68 13.66
N GLU A 130 13.16 -2.53 13.05
CA GLU A 130 13.77 -1.26 13.46
C GLU A 130 13.34 -0.83 14.86
N PHE A 131 12.07 -0.99 15.21
CA PHE A 131 11.59 -0.61 16.55
C PHE A 131 12.25 -1.47 17.63
N LEU A 132 12.42 -2.78 17.40
CA LEU A 132 13.16 -3.66 18.30
C LEU A 132 14.62 -3.21 18.47
N LYS A 133 15.28 -2.76 17.39
CA LYS A 133 16.64 -2.18 17.47
C LYS A 133 16.68 -0.89 18.30
N TRP A 134 15.62 -0.09 18.27
CA TRP A 134 15.53 1.15 19.06
C TRP A 134 15.23 0.90 20.55
N GLY A 135 15.00 -0.36 20.95
CA GLY A 135 14.74 -0.72 22.34
C GLY A 135 13.28 -0.94 22.68
N TYR A 136 12.37 -0.95 21.69
CA TYR A 136 11.00 -1.38 21.90
C TYR A 136 10.92 -2.87 22.21
N LYS A 137 9.88 -3.27 22.96
CA LYS A 137 9.64 -4.65 23.36
C LYS A 137 8.21 -5.06 23.07
N GLU A 138 8.04 -6.14 22.30
CA GLU A 138 6.72 -6.71 22.02
C GLU A 138 5.96 -7.02 23.32
N GLY A 139 4.68 -6.64 23.38
CA GLY A 139 3.83 -6.90 24.53
C GLY A 139 4.08 -6.00 25.74
N THR A 140 5.03 -5.07 25.65
CA THR A 140 5.29 -4.05 26.70
C THR A 140 5.27 -2.63 26.15
N THR A 141 5.95 -2.39 25.02
CA THR A 141 5.99 -1.07 24.35
C THR A 141 5.71 -1.14 22.86
N LEU A 142 5.61 -2.33 22.26
CA LEU A 142 5.26 -2.51 20.85
C LEU A 142 4.12 -3.50 20.69
N PHE A 143 3.09 -3.10 19.95
CA PHE A 143 1.86 -3.84 19.76
C PHE A 143 1.32 -3.65 18.33
N GLY A 144 0.56 -4.63 17.84
CA GLY A 144 -0.16 -4.54 16.58
C GLY A 144 -1.67 -4.61 16.79
N PHE A 145 -2.42 -4.06 15.84
CA PHE A 145 -3.87 -4.18 15.78
C PHE A 145 -4.30 -4.51 14.35
N GLY A 146 -4.30 -5.80 14.02
CA GLY A 146 -4.97 -6.27 12.82
C GLY A 146 -6.50 -6.17 12.97
N TYR A 147 -7.19 -5.93 11.87
CA TYR A 147 -8.65 -5.88 11.83
C TYR A 147 -9.21 -6.48 10.54
N ASP A 148 -10.49 -6.83 10.54
CA ASP A 148 -11.17 -7.32 9.35
C ASP A 148 -11.40 -6.14 8.39
N PHE A 149 -10.50 -6.03 7.41
CA PHE A 149 -10.49 -4.94 6.44
C PHE A 149 -11.70 -4.94 5.51
N ARG A 150 -12.56 -5.97 5.53
CA ARG A 150 -13.81 -5.98 4.76
C ARG A 150 -14.84 -5.03 5.35
N GLN A 151 -14.84 -4.87 6.67
CA GLN A 151 -15.81 -4.06 7.41
C GLN A 151 -15.63 -2.56 7.16
N SER A 152 -16.69 -1.80 7.48
CA SER A 152 -16.62 -0.33 7.51
C SER A 152 -15.63 0.15 8.56
N ASN A 153 -14.94 1.26 8.29
CA ASN A 153 -14.06 1.94 9.26
C ASN A 153 -14.81 2.47 10.49
N ARG A 154 -16.15 2.54 10.44
CA ARG A 154 -17.01 2.85 11.60
C ARG A 154 -17.85 1.67 12.10
N PHE A 155 -17.48 0.45 11.72
CA PHE A 155 -18.18 -0.74 12.20
C PHE A 155 -17.93 -0.93 13.72
N GLU A 156 -19.00 -0.92 14.51
CA GLU A 156 -18.93 -0.92 15.97
C GLU A 156 -18.07 -2.07 16.51
N GLY A 157 -18.21 -3.29 15.96
CA GLY A 157 -17.42 -4.44 16.41
C GLY A 157 -15.90 -4.27 16.26
N THR A 158 -15.44 -3.52 15.24
CA THR A 158 -14.02 -3.18 15.10
C THR A 158 -13.62 -2.06 16.06
N LEU A 159 -14.47 -1.07 16.27
CA LEU A 159 -14.20 0.05 17.17
C LEU A 159 -14.15 -0.39 18.64
N GLU A 160 -15.06 -1.27 19.08
CA GLU A 160 -15.04 -1.86 20.43
C GLU A 160 -13.75 -2.66 20.66
N ARG A 161 -13.33 -3.48 19.68
CA ARG A 161 -12.05 -4.20 19.73
C ARG A 161 -10.86 -3.25 19.83
N LEU A 162 -10.87 -2.14 19.08
CA LEU A 162 -9.83 -1.12 19.16
C LEU A 162 -9.81 -0.45 20.54
N ALA A 163 -10.98 -0.14 21.12
CA ALA A 163 -11.08 0.42 22.48
C ALA A 163 -10.49 -0.54 23.52
N SER A 164 -10.87 -1.82 23.49
CA SER A 164 -10.29 -2.85 24.36
C SER A 164 -8.79 -3.01 24.14
N LYS A 165 -8.32 -2.94 22.88
CA LYS A 165 -6.90 -3.00 22.57
C LYS A 165 -6.14 -1.83 23.20
N LEU A 166 -6.63 -0.59 23.07
CA LEU A 166 -6.00 0.58 23.66
C LEU A 166 -5.91 0.48 25.19
N GLU A 167 -6.96 0.01 25.86
CA GLU A 167 -6.93 -0.23 27.30
C GLU A 167 -5.89 -1.31 27.69
N SER A 168 -5.84 -2.42 26.95
CA SER A 168 -4.89 -3.51 27.20
C SER A 168 -3.44 -3.04 27.03
N VAL A 169 -3.16 -2.24 26.00
CA VAL A 169 -1.84 -1.67 25.74
C VAL A 169 -1.46 -0.68 26.83
N TYR A 170 -2.37 0.22 27.19
CA TYR A 170 -2.15 1.21 28.26
C TYR A 170 -1.78 0.50 29.59
N THR A 171 -2.51 -0.57 29.92
CA THR A 171 -2.27 -1.38 31.12
C THR A 171 -0.93 -2.11 31.07
N ALA A 172 -0.64 -2.82 29.96
CA ALA A 172 0.62 -3.55 29.76
C ALA A 172 1.85 -2.61 29.77
N SER A 173 1.65 -1.35 29.43
CA SER A 173 2.70 -0.32 29.34
C SER A 173 2.91 0.48 30.63
N GLY A 174 2.28 0.06 31.73
CA GLY A 174 2.40 0.71 33.04
C GLY A 174 1.64 2.05 33.14
N GLY A 175 0.55 2.21 32.39
CA GLY A 175 -0.27 3.42 32.41
C GLY A 175 0.27 4.58 31.56
N ARG A 176 1.15 4.28 30.59
CA ARG A 176 1.65 5.28 29.63
C ARG A 176 0.73 5.41 28.43
N LYS A 177 0.51 6.65 28.00
CA LYS A 177 -0.28 6.94 26.80
C LYS A 177 0.43 6.46 25.53
N ILE A 178 -0.37 6.11 24.53
CA ILE A 178 0.02 5.33 23.35
C ILE A 178 0.28 6.23 22.15
N ASN A 179 1.35 5.96 21.40
CA ASN A 179 1.56 6.50 20.06
C ASN A 179 0.95 5.54 19.03
N ILE A 180 -0.05 5.98 18.29
CA ILE A 180 -0.64 5.17 17.22
C ILE A 180 0.10 5.48 15.92
N ILE A 181 0.53 4.44 15.21
CA ILE A 181 1.05 4.57 13.84
C ILE A 181 0.10 3.78 12.95
N SER A 182 -0.57 4.48 12.04
CA SER A 182 -1.48 3.84 11.10
C SER A 182 -1.00 3.99 9.66
N HIS A 183 -1.26 2.97 8.85
CA HIS A 183 -0.94 2.96 7.43
C HIS A 183 -2.21 2.94 6.57
N SER A 184 -2.22 3.70 5.48
CA SER A 184 -3.26 3.64 4.45
C SER A 184 -4.66 3.77 5.06
N MET A 185 -5.59 2.85 4.75
CA MET A 185 -6.95 2.84 5.29
C MET A 185 -7.01 2.80 6.83
N GLY A 186 -5.98 2.30 7.52
CA GLY A 186 -5.91 2.37 8.98
C GLY A 186 -5.97 3.80 9.50
N GLY A 187 -5.53 4.79 8.72
CA GLY A 187 -5.72 6.20 9.04
C GLY A 187 -7.20 6.63 9.07
N LEU A 188 -8.04 6.05 8.21
CA LEU A 188 -9.49 6.31 8.22
C LEU A 188 -10.16 5.64 9.42
N LEU A 189 -9.76 4.40 9.75
CA LEU A 189 -10.23 3.70 10.95
C LEU A 189 -9.95 4.50 12.23
N ILE A 190 -8.70 4.97 12.40
CA ILE A 190 -8.33 5.77 13.57
C ILE A 190 -9.06 7.10 13.60
N LYS A 191 -9.28 7.73 12.45
CA LYS A 191 -10.05 8.97 12.35
C LYS A 191 -11.53 8.76 12.73
N CYS A 192 -12.16 7.67 12.27
CA CYS A 192 -13.51 7.28 12.69
C CYS A 192 -13.58 7.02 14.20
N PHE A 193 -12.64 6.24 14.74
CA PHE A 193 -12.57 5.93 16.17
C PHE A 193 -12.42 7.19 17.01
N MET A 194 -11.54 8.11 16.61
CA MET A 194 -11.34 9.40 17.29
C MET A 194 -12.64 10.23 17.31
N SER A 195 -13.42 10.23 16.24
CA SER A 195 -14.68 10.99 16.17
C SER A 195 -15.82 10.37 16.96
N LEU A 196 -15.89 9.04 17.05
CA LEU A 196 -16.99 8.32 17.71
C LEU A 196 -16.71 8.02 19.19
N HIS A 197 -15.44 7.83 19.56
CA HIS A 197 -14.98 7.47 20.90
C HIS A 197 -13.90 8.44 21.40
N SER A 198 -14.14 9.75 21.24
CA SER A 198 -13.19 10.81 21.60
C SER A 198 -12.68 10.70 23.04
N GLU A 199 -13.55 10.41 24.01
CA GLU A 199 -13.17 10.26 25.42
C GLU A 199 -12.15 9.13 25.64
N ILE A 200 -12.35 7.99 24.96
CA ILE A 200 -11.43 6.83 25.02
C ILE A 200 -10.11 7.19 24.34
N PHE A 201 -10.19 7.83 23.17
CA PHE A 201 -9.02 8.28 22.43
C PHE A 201 -8.18 9.26 23.25
N GLU A 202 -8.81 10.27 23.87
CA GLU A 202 -8.16 11.24 24.76
C GLU A 202 -7.53 10.63 26.01
N LYS A 203 -8.19 9.62 26.58
CA LYS A 203 -7.71 8.90 27.75
C LYS A 203 -6.41 8.17 27.44
N TYR A 204 -6.36 7.41 26.35
CA TYR A 204 -5.27 6.46 26.09
C TYR A 204 -4.21 6.94 25.10
N VAL A 205 -4.53 7.86 24.18
CA VAL A 205 -3.64 8.23 23.07
C VAL A 205 -2.81 9.48 23.40
N LYS A 206 -1.52 9.40 23.11
CA LYS A 206 -0.53 10.49 23.23
C LYS A 206 -0.36 11.21 21.90
N SER A 207 -0.16 10.45 20.84
CA SER A 207 0.02 10.96 19.49
C SER A 207 -0.48 9.97 18.47
N TRP A 208 -0.77 10.47 17.27
CA TRP A 208 -1.14 9.68 16.12
C TRP A 208 -0.33 10.11 14.91
N ILE A 209 0.34 9.15 14.29
CA ILE A 209 1.11 9.30 13.06
C ILE A 209 0.39 8.51 11.97
N ALA A 210 -0.16 9.20 10.97
CA ALA A 210 -0.73 8.58 9.78
C ALA A 210 0.32 8.51 8.67
N ILE A 211 0.45 7.35 8.03
CA ILE A 211 1.36 7.11 6.90
C ILE A 211 0.50 6.73 5.69
N ALA A 212 0.66 7.47 4.59
CA ALA A 212 0.00 7.23 3.30
C ALA A 212 -1.54 7.09 3.39
N ALA A 213 -2.18 7.77 4.34
CA ALA A 213 -3.62 7.61 4.57
C ALA A 213 -4.44 8.30 3.46
N PRO A 214 -5.40 7.63 2.82
CA PRO A 214 -6.23 8.19 1.74
C PRO A 214 -7.39 9.01 2.27
N PHE A 215 -7.14 10.15 2.92
CA PHE A 215 -8.18 10.94 3.59
C PHE A 215 -9.31 11.41 2.68
N ARG A 216 -9.08 11.51 1.36
CA ARG A 216 -10.12 11.83 0.35
C ARG A 216 -10.36 10.70 -0.64
N GLY A 217 -9.84 9.51 -0.38
CA GLY A 217 -9.96 8.32 -1.23
C GLY A 217 -8.81 8.14 -2.22
N ALA A 218 -8.86 7.03 -2.96
CA ALA A 218 -7.87 6.61 -3.96
C ALA A 218 -8.58 6.36 -5.32
N PRO A 219 -9.03 7.41 -6.01
CA PRO A 219 -10.07 7.33 -7.05
C PRO A 219 -9.78 6.34 -8.18
N GLY A 220 -8.60 6.41 -8.80
CA GLY A 220 -8.29 5.56 -9.95
C GLY A 220 -8.16 4.08 -9.60
N TYR A 221 -7.47 3.80 -8.49
CA TYR A 221 -7.29 2.43 -8.01
C TYR A 221 -8.63 1.80 -7.59
N ILE A 222 -9.48 2.54 -6.87
CA ILE A 222 -10.78 2.04 -6.38
C ILE A 222 -11.80 1.87 -7.49
N THR A 223 -11.82 2.78 -8.47
CA THR A 223 -12.67 2.64 -9.67
C THR A 223 -12.37 1.34 -10.42
N SER A 224 -11.09 1.00 -10.56
CA SER A 224 -10.68 -0.25 -11.21
C SER A 224 -10.89 -1.48 -10.34
N ALA A 225 -10.80 -1.35 -9.01
CA ALA A 225 -11.15 -2.42 -8.10
C ALA A 225 -12.63 -2.83 -8.23
N PHE A 226 -13.54 -1.87 -8.41
CA PHE A 226 -14.96 -2.15 -8.67
C PHE A 226 -15.21 -2.77 -10.04
N LEU A 227 -14.58 -2.23 -11.09
CA LEU A 227 -14.87 -2.63 -12.46
C LEU A 227 -14.07 -3.87 -12.89
N ASN A 228 -12.75 -3.93 -12.68
CA ASN A 228 -11.90 -5.01 -13.19
C ASN A 228 -11.28 -5.89 -12.11
N GLY A 229 -11.52 -5.56 -10.84
CA GLY A 229 -10.80 -6.16 -9.72
C GLY A 229 -9.35 -5.68 -9.59
N THR A 230 -8.73 -6.03 -8.48
CA THR A 230 -7.33 -5.71 -8.21
C THR A 230 -6.61 -6.89 -7.56
N SER A 231 -5.28 -6.85 -7.58
CA SER A 231 -4.44 -7.75 -6.78
C SER A 231 -3.64 -6.93 -5.78
N PHE A 232 -3.88 -7.17 -4.49
CA PHE A 232 -3.12 -6.54 -3.40
C PHE A 232 -1.78 -7.27 -3.12
N VAL A 233 -1.53 -8.38 -3.81
CA VAL A 233 -0.27 -9.15 -3.74
C VAL A 233 0.22 -9.32 -5.18
N GLN A 234 1.47 -8.95 -5.48
CA GLN A 234 2.04 -9.03 -6.83
C GLN A 234 3.08 -10.17 -6.93
N GLY A 235 3.15 -10.78 -8.13
CA GLY A 235 4.18 -11.74 -8.53
C GLY A 235 3.64 -13.16 -8.69
N TRP A 236 4.07 -13.88 -9.74
CA TRP A 236 3.84 -15.31 -10.04
C TRP A 236 2.40 -15.74 -10.48
N GLU A 237 2.30 -16.93 -11.09
CA GLU A 237 1.16 -17.40 -11.92
C GLU A 237 -0.21 -17.45 -11.21
N GLN A 238 -1.30 -17.40 -11.99
CA GLN A 238 -2.70 -17.33 -11.51
C GLN A 238 -3.15 -18.45 -10.56
N ASN A 239 -2.46 -19.59 -10.51
CA ASN A 239 -2.80 -20.72 -9.61
C ASN A 239 -2.32 -20.50 -8.16
N PHE A 240 -1.48 -19.49 -7.93
CA PHE A 240 -0.87 -19.17 -6.63
C PHE A 240 -1.45 -17.89 -6.01
N PHE A 241 -2.39 -17.23 -6.67
CA PHE A 241 -2.94 -15.96 -6.20
C PHE A 241 -4.43 -15.92 -6.41
N ILE A 242 -5.07 -15.04 -5.64
CA ILE A 242 -6.48 -14.74 -5.81
C ILE A 242 -6.63 -14.01 -7.14
N SER A 243 -7.50 -14.52 -8.01
CA SER A 243 -7.76 -13.87 -9.29
C SER A 243 -8.37 -12.50 -9.07
N LYS A 244 -8.11 -11.55 -9.97
CA LYS A 244 -8.71 -10.20 -9.92
C LYS A 244 -10.24 -10.27 -9.84
N TRP A 245 -10.83 -11.20 -10.59
CA TRP A 245 -12.26 -11.44 -10.55
C TRP A 245 -12.71 -11.94 -9.16
N SER A 246 -12.10 -12.98 -8.58
CA SER A 246 -12.46 -13.44 -7.23
C SER A 246 -12.37 -12.32 -6.19
N MET A 247 -11.30 -11.52 -6.24
CA MET A 247 -11.12 -10.35 -5.37
C MET A 247 -12.21 -9.31 -5.60
N GLN A 248 -12.52 -8.98 -6.85
CA GLN A 248 -13.60 -8.05 -7.19
C GLN A 248 -14.92 -8.44 -6.54
N GLN A 249 -15.28 -9.73 -6.62
CA GLN A 249 -16.54 -10.22 -6.03
C GLN A 249 -16.59 -10.04 -4.51
N LEU A 250 -15.45 -10.20 -3.82
CA LEU A 250 -15.35 -9.85 -2.41
C LEU A 250 -15.55 -8.34 -2.19
N LEU A 251 -14.80 -7.52 -2.93
CA LEU A 251 -14.73 -6.09 -2.70
C LEU A 251 -16.08 -5.39 -2.94
N ILE A 252 -16.89 -5.84 -3.90
CA ILE A 252 -18.23 -5.29 -4.18
C ILE A 252 -19.13 -5.30 -2.92
N GLU A 253 -18.92 -6.25 -2.01
CA GLU A 253 -19.67 -6.41 -0.76
C GLU A 253 -18.91 -5.93 0.49
N CYS A 254 -17.77 -5.26 0.33
CA CYS A 254 -16.96 -4.73 1.44
C CYS A 254 -17.15 -3.21 1.61
N PRO A 255 -17.75 -2.72 2.71
CA PRO A 255 -17.85 -1.28 2.98
C PRO A 255 -16.54 -0.50 2.93
N SER A 256 -15.43 -1.14 3.28
CA SER A 256 -14.11 -0.52 3.21
C SER A 256 -13.75 0.01 1.80
N ILE A 257 -14.12 -0.68 0.73
CA ILE A 257 -13.78 -0.25 -0.63
C ILE A 257 -14.58 1.00 -1.04
N TYR A 258 -15.84 1.09 -0.61
CA TYR A 258 -16.70 2.26 -0.86
C TYR A 258 -16.21 3.49 -0.10
N GLU A 259 -15.68 3.28 1.11
CA GLU A 259 -15.10 4.36 1.92
C GLU A 259 -13.78 4.91 1.35
N LEU A 260 -13.14 4.18 0.43
CA LEU A 260 -11.96 4.61 -0.32
C LEU A 260 -12.29 5.30 -1.66
N MET A 261 -13.57 5.34 -2.08
CA MET A 261 -13.98 6.08 -3.27
C MET A 261 -13.63 7.57 -3.17
N ALA A 262 -13.51 8.22 -4.32
CA ALA A 262 -13.29 9.66 -4.40
C ALA A 262 -14.29 10.42 -3.51
N CYS A 263 -13.78 11.34 -2.70
CA CYS A 263 -14.62 12.23 -1.90
C CYS A 263 -15.42 13.16 -2.82
N LEU A 264 -16.76 13.04 -2.80
CA LEU A 264 -17.71 13.78 -3.62
C LEU A 264 -17.71 15.27 -3.28
N ASP A 265 -17.55 15.60 -1.99
CA ASP A 265 -17.59 16.97 -1.49
C ASP A 265 -16.20 17.64 -1.45
N PHE A 266 -15.16 16.93 -1.89
CA PHE A 266 -13.80 17.45 -1.89
C PHE A 266 -13.51 18.21 -3.20
N LYS A 267 -12.90 19.38 -3.06
CA LYS A 267 -12.48 20.20 -4.20
C LYS A 267 -11.10 19.73 -4.66
N TRP A 268 -11.10 18.73 -5.52
CA TRP A 268 -9.88 18.26 -6.17
C TRP A 268 -9.29 19.33 -7.09
N GLU A 269 -7.97 19.44 -7.15
CA GLU A 269 -7.25 20.27 -8.14
C GLU A 269 -7.60 19.84 -9.56
N HIS A 270 -7.59 18.51 -9.78
CA HIS A 270 -8.14 17.87 -10.96
C HIS A 270 -9.22 16.92 -10.52
N VAL A 271 -10.45 17.07 -11.03
CA VAL A 271 -11.54 16.16 -10.67
C VAL A 271 -11.23 14.76 -11.22
N PRO A 272 -11.25 13.69 -10.40
CA PRO A 272 -11.06 12.34 -10.91
C PRO A 272 -12.24 11.91 -11.77
N LEU A 273 -11.95 11.38 -12.95
CA LEU A 273 -12.95 11.02 -13.96
C LEU A 273 -12.95 9.51 -14.22
N LEU A 274 -14.15 8.96 -14.42
CA LEU A 274 -14.33 7.73 -15.18
C LEU A 274 -14.59 8.14 -16.63
N GLU A 275 -13.71 7.77 -17.53
CA GLU A 275 -13.83 8.09 -18.95
C GLU A 275 -14.13 6.84 -19.77
N ILE A 276 -15.04 6.96 -20.73
CA ILE A 276 -15.46 5.84 -21.56
C ILE A 276 -15.57 6.33 -23.00
N TRP A 277 -14.81 5.69 -23.90
CA TRP A 277 -15.03 5.86 -25.33
C TRP A 277 -16.31 5.14 -25.71
N LYS A 278 -17.36 5.88 -26.09
CA LYS A 278 -18.64 5.31 -26.54
C LYS A 278 -18.90 5.61 -28.00
N GLN A 279 -19.59 4.68 -28.65
CA GLN A 279 -20.15 4.90 -29.97
C GLN A 279 -21.45 5.68 -29.85
N LYS A 280 -21.54 6.83 -30.51
CA LYS A 280 -22.72 7.69 -30.46
C LYS A 280 -23.90 6.97 -31.11
N ARG A 281 -25.07 7.05 -30.49
CA ARG A 281 -26.33 6.54 -31.06
C ARG A 281 -27.13 7.68 -31.69
N ASP A 282 -27.78 7.41 -32.82
CA ASP A 282 -28.68 8.37 -33.47
C ASP A 282 -30.01 8.50 -32.70
N SER A 283 -30.87 9.42 -33.13
CA SER A 283 -32.20 9.66 -32.52
C SER A 283 -33.12 8.43 -32.55
N ASN A 284 -32.78 7.41 -33.34
CA ASN A 284 -33.52 6.15 -33.49
C ASN A 284 -32.85 5.00 -32.71
N GLY A 285 -31.75 5.25 -32.00
CA GLY A 285 -31.01 4.29 -31.20
C GLY A 285 -29.97 3.45 -31.96
N ASN A 286 -29.74 3.72 -33.25
CA ASN A 286 -28.74 3.00 -34.06
C ASN A 286 -27.34 3.56 -33.79
N ALA A 287 -26.33 2.68 -33.78
CA ALA A 287 -24.94 3.07 -33.68
C ALA A 287 -24.51 3.91 -34.89
N THR A 288 -23.85 5.04 -34.65
CA THR A 288 -23.27 5.89 -35.69
C THR A 288 -21.76 5.68 -35.76
N ASP A 289 -21.11 6.07 -36.86
CA ASP A 289 -19.65 6.00 -37.00
C ASP A 289 -18.90 7.03 -36.12
N THR A 290 -19.63 7.85 -35.36
CA THR A 290 -19.02 8.86 -34.48
C THR A 290 -18.73 8.25 -33.12
N VAL A 291 -17.45 8.25 -32.74
CA VAL A 291 -16.97 7.81 -31.43
C VAL A 291 -16.64 9.05 -30.58
N MET A 292 -17.07 9.06 -29.32
CA MET A 292 -16.85 10.17 -28.40
C MET A 292 -16.36 9.66 -27.05
N LEU A 293 -15.46 10.44 -26.43
CA LEU A 293 -15.04 10.23 -25.05
C LEU A 293 -16.06 10.90 -24.12
N GLU A 294 -16.76 10.09 -23.34
CA GLU A 294 -17.63 10.58 -22.27
C GLU A 294 -16.85 10.55 -20.95
N SER A 295 -16.89 11.64 -20.19
CA SER A 295 -16.17 11.78 -18.92
C SER A 295 -17.16 12.00 -17.78
N TYR A 296 -17.09 11.13 -16.77
CA TYR A 296 -18.01 11.08 -15.64
C TYR A 296 -17.28 11.45 -14.35
N PRO A 297 -17.62 12.59 -13.72
CA PRO A 297 -17.18 12.91 -12.36
C PRO A 297 -17.65 11.86 -11.34
N PRO A 298 -17.11 11.85 -10.10
CA PRO A 298 -17.36 10.77 -9.15
C PRO A 298 -18.83 10.50 -8.82
N ALA A 299 -19.67 11.53 -8.75
CA ALA A 299 -21.11 11.37 -8.51
C ALA A 299 -21.84 10.77 -9.73
N GLU A 300 -21.42 11.15 -10.93
CA GLU A 300 -22.00 10.69 -12.20
C GLU A 300 -21.48 9.30 -12.63
N ALA A 301 -20.36 8.86 -12.06
CA ALA A 301 -19.83 7.51 -12.26
C ALA A 301 -20.66 6.43 -11.53
N ILE A 302 -21.42 6.78 -10.48
CA ILE A 302 -22.20 5.83 -9.69
C ILE A 302 -23.25 5.09 -10.56
N PRO A 303 -24.11 5.77 -11.34
CA PRO A 303 -25.01 5.10 -12.28
C PRO A 303 -24.30 4.15 -13.25
N ILE A 304 -23.08 4.49 -13.68
CA ILE A 304 -22.29 3.65 -14.57
C ILE A 304 -21.86 2.35 -13.88
N PHE A 305 -21.41 2.42 -12.61
CA PHE A 305 -21.11 1.22 -11.83
C PHE A 305 -22.35 0.34 -11.63
N MET A 306 -23.50 0.95 -11.33
CA MET A 306 -24.75 0.24 -11.15
C MET A 306 -25.16 -0.50 -12.42
N GLU A 307 -25.07 0.14 -13.60
CA GLU A 307 -25.40 -0.50 -14.87
C GLU A 307 -24.41 -1.60 -15.22
N ALA A 308 -23.09 -1.30 -15.18
CA ALA A 308 -22.03 -2.23 -15.53
C ALA A 308 -22.09 -3.53 -14.71
N LEU A 309 -22.40 -3.41 -13.41
CA LEU A 309 -22.44 -4.54 -12.48
C LEU A 309 -23.85 -5.11 -12.25
N SER A 310 -24.90 -4.59 -12.88
CA SER A 310 -26.28 -5.05 -12.62
C SER A 310 -26.53 -6.52 -12.98
N ALA A 311 -25.78 -7.08 -13.93
CA ALA A 311 -25.83 -8.48 -14.31
C ALA A 311 -24.75 -9.35 -13.62
N ASN A 312 -23.96 -8.77 -12.71
CA ASN A 312 -22.86 -9.47 -12.05
C ASN A 312 -23.37 -10.53 -11.07
N LYS A 313 -22.86 -11.76 -11.21
CA LYS A 313 -23.28 -12.94 -10.44
C LYS A 313 -22.08 -13.83 -10.15
N VAL A 314 -22.16 -14.56 -9.03
CA VAL A 314 -21.21 -15.59 -8.65
C VAL A 314 -21.95 -16.90 -8.40
N SER A 315 -21.34 -18.02 -8.78
CA SER A 315 -21.85 -19.35 -8.41
C SER A 315 -21.18 -19.79 -7.11
N TYR A 316 -21.98 -20.07 -6.09
CA TYR A 316 -21.53 -20.52 -4.77
C TYR A 316 -22.41 -21.67 -4.30
N ASP A 317 -21.81 -22.82 -3.96
CA ASP A 317 -22.51 -24.06 -3.57
C ASP A 317 -23.62 -24.53 -4.54
N GLY A 318 -23.47 -24.20 -5.83
CA GLY A 318 -24.42 -24.56 -6.89
C GLY A 318 -25.54 -23.55 -7.10
N ASP A 319 -25.61 -22.50 -6.29
CA ASP A 319 -26.57 -21.40 -6.43
C ASP A 319 -25.93 -20.16 -7.07
N ASP A 320 -26.68 -19.46 -7.91
CA ASP A 320 -26.26 -18.18 -8.50
C ASP A 320 -26.65 -17.02 -7.60
N ILE A 321 -25.66 -16.36 -7.01
CA ILE A 321 -25.82 -15.20 -6.13
C ILE A 321 -25.52 -13.93 -6.92
N SER A 322 -26.47 -12.98 -6.92
CA SER A 322 -26.28 -11.68 -7.55
C SER A 322 -25.39 -10.78 -6.67
N MET A 323 -24.37 -10.18 -7.28
CA MET A 323 -23.41 -9.26 -6.62
C MET A 323 -23.35 -7.92 -7.38
N PRO A 324 -24.44 -7.14 -7.44
CA PRO A 324 -24.42 -5.85 -8.13
C PRO A 324 -23.66 -4.80 -7.30
N PHE A 325 -23.41 -3.62 -7.89
CA PHE A 325 -22.95 -2.47 -7.12
C PHE A 325 -23.96 -2.16 -5.99
N ASN A 326 -23.47 -2.15 -4.74
CA ASN A 326 -24.33 -2.19 -3.56
C ASN A 326 -24.62 -0.77 -3.03
N THR A 327 -25.87 -0.31 -3.23
CA THR A 327 -26.29 1.04 -2.85
C THR A 327 -26.43 1.24 -1.34
N ASP A 328 -26.70 0.18 -0.58
CA ASP A 328 -26.79 0.26 0.88
C ASP A 328 -25.41 0.53 1.48
N ILE A 329 -24.39 -0.14 0.95
CA ILE A 329 -23.00 0.12 1.32
C ILE A 329 -22.58 1.54 0.92
N LEU A 330 -22.94 2.00 -0.28
CA LEU A 330 -22.66 3.37 -0.71
C LEU A 330 -23.28 4.40 0.25
N LYS A 331 -24.53 4.19 0.70
CA LYS A 331 -25.17 5.04 1.70
C LYS A 331 -24.37 5.04 3.01
N TRP A 332 -23.93 3.85 3.46
CA TRP A 332 -23.12 3.70 4.66
C TRP A 332 -21.79 4.47 4.57
N ALA A 333 -21.09 4.35 3.45
CA ALA A 333 -19.83 5.03 3.18
C ALA A 333 -19.99 6.56 3.11
N ASN A 334 -21.11 7.05 2.57
CA ASN A 334 -21.44 8.48 2.55
C ASN A 334 -21.67 9.02 3.97
N GLU A 335 -22.28 8.25 4.88
CA GLU A 335 -22.38 8.62 6.30
C GLU A 335 -21.01 8.63 6.98
N THR A 336 -20.16 7.63 6.72
CA THR A 336 -18.77 7.60 7.21
C THR A 336 -17.99 8.84 6.75
N ARG A 337 -18.16 9.26 5.50
CA ARG A 337 -17.53 10.45 4.95
C ARG A 337 -17.92 11.74 5.66
N LYS A 338 -19.21 11.89 5.98
CA LYS A 338 -19.70 13.05 6.75
C LYS A 338 -19.03 13.10 8.12
N LEU A 339 -18.96 11.97 8.81
CA LEU A 339 -18.25 11.83 10.09
C LEU A 339 -16.77 12.24 9.96
N LEU A 340 -16.06 11.71 8.96
CA LEU A 340 -14.65 12.02 8.72
C LEU A 340 -14.42 13.51 8.39
N SER A 341 -15.39 14.18 7.79
CA SER A 341 -15.29 15.60 7.44
C SER A 341 -15.39 16.54 8.64
N SER A 342 -16.06 16.12 9.72
CA SER A 342 -16.22 16.87 10.97
C SER A 342 -15.25 16.46 12.07
N ALA A 343 -14.29 15.59 11.78
CA ALA A 343 -13.36 15.07 12.75
C ALA A 343 -12.35 16.14 13.19
N GLU A 344 -12.12 16.27 14.49
CA GLU A 344 -11.13 17.16 15.08
C GLU A 344 -10.20 16.38 16.01
N VAL A 345 -8.91 16.75 16.02
CA VAL A 345 -7.94 16.14 16.93
C VAL A 345 -8.01 16.88 18.27
N PRO A 346 -8.21 16.18 19.40
CA PRO A 346 -8.19 16.79 20.73
C PRO A 346 -6.90 17.59 21.01
N ASP A 347 -7.01 18.68 21.76
CA ASP A 347 -5.92 19.66 21.94
C ASP A 347 -4.63 19.09 22.54
N GLN A 348 -4.77 18.10 23.42
CA GLN A 348 -3.67 17.42 24.09
C GLN A 348 -2.98 16.35 23.23
N ILE A 349 -3.54 15.99 22.08
CA ILE A 349 -3.02 14.93 21.20
C ILE A 349 -2.25 15.55 20.04
N LYS A 350 -1.07 15.01 19.77
CA LYS A 350 -0.27 15.41 18.62
C LYS A 350 -0.61 14.54 17.42
N PHE A 351 -0.97 15.17 16.30
CA PHE A 351 -1.18 14.48 15.03
C PHE A 351 -0.05 14.79 14.05
N TYR A 352 0.42 13.76 13.35
CA TYR A 352 1.45 13.86 12.32
C TYR A 352 1.00 13.09 11.08
N ASN A 353 1.42 13.57 9.90
CA ASN A 353 1.06 12.95 8.62
C ASN A 353 2.32 12.76 7.77
N ILE A 354 2.55 11.54 7.30
CA ILE A 354 3.55 11.20 6.28
C ILE A 354 2.77 10.78 5.04
N TYR A 355 3.02 11.42 3.91
CA TYR A 355 2.36 11.10 2.64
C TYR A 355 3.41 10.78 1.58
N GLY A 356 3.12 9.83 0.70
CA GLY A 356 4.05 9.49 -0.38
C GLY A 356 3.94 10.45 -1.56
N THR A 357 5.06 10.65 -2.26
CA THR A 357 5.17 11.51 -3.44
C THR A 357 6.04 10.86 -4.52
N ASN A 358 6.15 11.50 -5.68
CA ASN A 358 7.03 11.16 -6.79
C ASN A 358 6.74 9.80 -7.45
N ASN A 359 5.53 9.26 -7.30
CA ASN A 359 5.06 8.10 -8.05
C ASN A 359 3.81 8.42 -8.86
N ASN A 360 3.79 7.91 -10.10
CA ASN A 360 2.64 7.96 -10.98
C ASN A 360 1.47 7.22 -10.33
N THR A 361 0.47 7.98 -9.90
CA THR A 361 -0.64 7.45 -9.11
C THR A 361 -1.95 7.48 -9.90
N PRO A 362 -2.62 6.33 -10.09
CA PRO A 362 -3.89 6.26 -10.80
C PRO A 362 -4.93 7.21 -10.22
N HIS A 363 -5.32 8.22 -11.01
CA HIS A 363 -6.25 9.25 -10.60
C HIS A 363 -7.58 9.15 -11.34
N SER A 364 -7.54 9.00 -12.65
CA SER A 364 -8.71 8.81 -13.51
C SER A 364 -8.55 7.54 -14.34
N VAL A 365 -9.67 6.94 -14.72
CA VAL A 365 -9.70 5.65 -15.41
C VAL A 365 -10.43 5.79 -16.72
N CYS A 366 -9.81 5.33 -17.81
CA CYS A 366 -10.33 5.41 -19.16
C CYS A 366 -10.53 4.00 -19.73
N TYR A 367 -11.70 3.74 -20.32
CA TYR A 367 -12.05 2.48 -20.98
C TYR A 367 -12.35 2.66 -22.47
N GLY A 368 -11.97 1.66 -23.26
CA GLY A 368 -12.11 1.67 -24.71
C GLY A 368 -11.09 2.58 -25.40
N SER A 369 -11.23 2.72 -26.71
CA SER A 369 -10.44 3.63 -27.54
C SER A 369 -11.28 4.18 -28.68
N ALA A 370 -10.72 5.09 -29.49
CA ALA A 370 -11.40 5.58 -30.70
C ALA A 370 -11.63 4.44 -31.70
N GLU A 371 -10.73 3.45 -31.74
CA GLU A 371 -10.78 2.29 -32.62
C GLU A 371 -11.68 1.17 -32.06
N THR A 372 -11.76 1.06 -30.73
CA THR A 372 -12.53 0.04 -30.00
C THR A 372 -13.40 0.68 -28.92
N PRO A 373 -14.50 1.36 -29.29
CA PRO A 373 -15.42 1.97 -28.34
C PRO A 373 -16.21 0.91 -27.56
N VAL A 374 -16.62 1.27 -26.35
CA VAL A 374 -17.50 0.48 -25.49
C VAL A 374 -18.93 0.62 -25.98
N ALA A 375 -19.50 -0.48 -26.48
CA ALA A 375 -20.87 -0.52 -26.98
C ALA A 375 -21.91 -0.77 -25.88
N ASP A 376 -21.50 -1.50 -24.84
CA ASP A 376 -22.31 -1.97 -23.72
C ASP A 376 -21.50 -1.85 -22.42
N LEU A 377 -22.09 -1.21 -21.40
CA LEU A 377 -21.45 -1.01 -20.10
C LEU A 377 -21.20 -2.31 -19.35
N HIS A 378 -21.94 -3.38 -19.63
CA HIS A 378 -21.66 -4.72 -19.08
C HIS A 378 -20.31 -5.30 -19.53
N GLN A 379 -19.68 -4.72 -20.56
CA GLN A 379 -18.35 -5.13 -20.99
C GLN A 379 -17.24 -4.54 -20.12
N LEU A 380 -17.50 -3.42 -19.43
CA LEU A 380 -16.48 -2.71 -18.64
C LEU A 380 -15.66 -3.63 -17.74
N PRO A 381 -16.25 -4.62 -17.03
CA PRO A 381 -15.46 -5.48 -16.16
C PRO A 381 -14.39 -6.33 -16.86
N ASN A 382 -14.59 -6.61 -18.14
CA ASN A 382 -13.68 -7.44 -18.95
C ASN A 382 -12.69 -6.60 -19.76
N LEU A 383 -12.78 -5.28 -19.71
CA LEU A 383 -11.89 -4.37 -20.45
C LEU A 383 -10.63 -4.04 -19.64
N VAL A 384 -9.58 -3.64 -20.35
CA VAL A 384 -8.35 -3.13 -19.72
C VAL A 384 -8.50 -1.63 -19.48
N ALA A 385 -8.41 -1.24 -18.22
CA ALA A 385 -8.35 0.15 -17.80
C ALA A 385 -7.04 0.83 -18.25
N ARG A 386 -7.14 2.04 -18.79
CA ARG A 386 -6.02 2.95 -18.99
C ARG A 386 -6.07 4.05 -17.94
N TYR A 387 -4.97 4.25 -17.21
CA TYR A 387 -4.90 5.24 -16.15
C TYR A 387 -4.38 6.58 -16.63
N ILE A 388 -4.96 7.64 -16.06
CA ILE A 388 -4.39 8.98 -16.06
C ILE A 388 -3.82 9.19 -14.66
N TYR A 389 -2.55 9.61 -14.61
CA TYR A 389 -1.78 9.66 -13.39
C TYR A 389 -1.62 11.09 -12.86
N VAL A 390 -1.53 11.20 -11.54
CA VAL A 390 -1.09 12.39 -10.81
C VAL A 390 0.04 12.00 -9.85
N ASP A 391 0.64 12.98 -9.19
CA ASP A 391 1.62 12.73 -8.14
C ASP A 391 0.98 12.04 -6.92
N GLY A 392 1.71 11.10 -6.32
CA GLY A 392 1.29 10.32 -5.17
C GLY A 392 2.27 9.20 -4.87
N ASP A 393 1.77 8.13 -4.28
CA ASP A 393 2.56 6.95 -3.86
C ASP A 393 2.32 5.71 -4.73
N GLY A 394 1.66 5.86 -5.89
CA GLY A 394 1.26 4.77 -6.78
C GLY A 394 -0.11 4.17 -6.45
N THR A 395 -0.70 4.50 -5.29
CA THR A 395 -2.08 4.11 -4.91
C THR A 395 -2.93 5.33 -4.57
N VAL A 396 -2.43 6.19 -3.70
CA VAL A 396 -3.12 7.34 -3.12
C VAL A 396 -2.52 8.64 -3.67
N PRO A 397 -3.32 9.50 -4.32
CA PRO A 397 -2.84 10.80 -4.76
C PRO A 397 -2.31 11.64 -3.59
N THR A 398 -1.21 12.36 -3.80
CA THR A 398 -0.60 13.27 -2.80
C THR A 398 -1.64 14.23 -2.23
N GLU A 399 -2.50 14.80 -3.08
CA GLU A 399 -3.58 15.71 -2.68
C GLU A 399 -4.54 15.05 -1.67
N SER A 400 -4.94 13.80 -1.92
CA SER A 400 -5.84 13.05 -1.05
C SER A 400 -5.20 12.80 0.32
N SER A 401 -3.93 12.40 0.33
CA SER A 401 -3.23 12.09 1.58
C SER A 401 -2.89 13.32 2.43
N LYS A 402 -2.71 14.49 1.79
CA LYS A 402 -2.52 15.76 2.49
C LYS A 402 -3.81 16.37 3.03
N ALA A 403 -4.95 16.07 2.41
CA ALA A 403 -6.24 16.68 2.70
C ALA A 403 -6.95 16.10 3.93
N ASP A 404 -6.19 15.83 5.00
CA ASP A 404 -6.65 15.21 6.24
C ASP A 404 -7.67 16.08 7.01
N GLY A 405 -7.59 17.41 6.88
CA GLY A 405 -8.49 18.36 7.55
C GLY A 405 -8.26 18.50 9.05
N LEU A 406 -7.14 17.98 9.58
CA LEU A 406 -6.80 17.95 10.99
C LEU A 406 -5.72 18.98 11.35
N ARG A 407 -5.60 19.31 12.63
CA ARG A 407 -4.52 20.17 13.14
C ARG A 407 -3.24 19.35 13.34
N ALA A 408 -2.48 19.14 12.26
CA ALA A 408 -1.20 18.42 12.31
C ALA A 408 -0.06 19.28 12.85
N VAL A 409 0.82 18.67 13.63
CA VAL A 409 2.10 19.24 14.07
C VAL A 409 3.07 19.32 12.89
N ALA A 410 3.10 18.28 12.06
CA ALA A 410 3.88 18.25 10.83
C ALA A 410 3.20 17.39 9.76
N ARG A 411 3.44 17.75 8.50
CA ARG A 411 3.10 16.95 7.31
C ARG A 411 4.36 16.79 6.47
N VAL A 412 4.77 15.57 6.18
CA VAL A 412 6.04 15.28 5.50
C VAL A 412 5.76 14.47 4.25
N GLY A 413 6.23 14.96 3.11
CA GLY A 413 6.21 14.21 1.85
C GLY A 413 7.46 13.35 1.75
N VAL A 414 7.29 12.07 1.44
CA VAL A 414 8.41 11.13 1.25
C VAL A 414 8.27 10.48 -0.13
N PRO A 415 9.27 10.59 -1.02
CA PRO A 415 9.29 9.84 -2.27
C PRO A 415 9.25 8.33 -1.98
N GLY A 416 8.27 7.61 -2.51
CA GLY A 416 8.16 6.18 -2.22
C GLY A 416 6.85 5.57 -2.67
N ASP A 417 6.87 4.26 -2.93
CA ASP A 417 5.65 3.52 -3.24
C ASP A 417 4.79 3.33 -1.98
N HIS A 418 3.48 3.16 -2.18
CA HIS A 418 2.49 3.10 -1.12
C HIS A 418 2.84 2.09 -0.01
N ARG A 419 3.41 0.93 -0.36
CA ARG A 419 3.81 -0.08 0.62
C ARG A 419 5.26 0.09 1.05
N GLY A 420 6.15 0.41 0.12
CA GLY A 420 7.59 0.60 0.40
C GLY A 420 7.89 1.77 1.31
N ILE A 421 6.97 2.73 1.47
CA ILE A 421 7.11 3.78 2.49
C ILE A 421 7.21 3.21 3.92
N LEU A 422 6.71 1.99 4.17
CA LEU A 422 6.84 1.32 5.47
C LEU A 422 8.22 0.73 5.73
N CYS A 423 9.05 0.54 4.71
CA CYS A 423 10.44 0.08 4.83
C CYS A 423 11.47 1.17 4.49
N ASP A 424 11.01 2.41 4.25
CA ASP A 424 11.87 3.52 3.90
C ASP A 424 12.70 4.03 5.10
N ARG A 425 14.01 4.22 4.87
CA ARG A 425 14.95 4.64 5.91
C ARG A 425 14.71 6.08 6.39
N HIS A 426 14.20 6.97 5.54
CA HIS A 426 13.86 8.34 5.96
C HIS A 426 12.62 8.33 6.85
N VAL A 427 11.61 7.52 6.51
CA VAL A 427 10.44 7.31 7.38
C VAL A 427 10.88 6.80 8.75
N PHE A 428 11.79 5.83 8.81
CA PHE A 428 12.36 5.36 10.07
C PHE A 428 13.03 6.48 10.88
N ARG A 429 13.82 7.34 10.25
CA ARG A 429 14.42 8.51 10.94
C ARG A 429 13.36 9.47 11.49
N ILE A 430 12.34 9.78 10.70
CA ILE A 430 11.22 10.65 11.11
C ILE A 430 10.48 10.04 12.31
N LEU A 431 10.13 8.76 12.23
CA LEU A 431 9.45 8.04 13.31
C LEU A 431 10.31 8.00 14.59
N LYS A 432 11.60 7.66 14.47
CA LYS A 432 12.53 7.63 15.59
C LYS A 432 12.58 8.98 16.31
N HIS A 433 12.59 10.08 15.55
CA HIS A 433 12.57 11.43 16.11
C HIS A 433 11.22 11.77 16.77
N TRP A 434 10.09 11.57 16.10
CA TRP A 434 8.77 11.90 16.65
C TRP A 434 8.41 11.09 17.89
N LEU A 435 8.85 9.83 17.94
CA LEU A 435 8.70 8.95 19.09
C LEU A 435 9.72 9.20 20.21
N LYS A 436 10.77 9.99 19.93
CA LYS A 436 11.91 10.22 20.82
C LYS A 436 12.62 8.92 21.23
N ALA A 437 12.74 8.00 20.28
CA ALA A 437 13.29 6.67 20.54
C ALA A 437 14.83 6.62 20.57
N ASP A 438 15.50 7.73 20.20
CA ASP A 438 16.94 7.93 20.36
C ASP A 438 17.28 9.42 20.17
N HIS A 439 18.48 9.81 20.57
CA HIS A 439 19.05 11.14 20.34
C HIS A 439 20.04 11.06 19.18
N ASP A 440 19.55 10.91 17.94
CA ASP A 440 20.41 11.01 16.75
C ASP A 440 20.96 12.45 16.66
N PRO A 441 22.27 12.68 16.89
CA PRO A 441 22.84 14.03 16.89
C PRO A 441 22.97 14.60 15.47
N LEU A 442 22.77 13.78 14.43
CA LEU A 442 22.81 14.16 13.03
C LEU A 442 21.42 14.42 12.44
N TYR A 443 20.35 14.06 13.15
CA TYR A 443 18.98 14.35 12.71
C TYR A 443 18.74 15.87 12.69
N ASN A 444 18.44 16.40 11.50
CA ASN A 444 18.12 17.80 11.31
C ASN A 444 16.71 17.91 10.71
N PRO A 445 15.71 18.36 11.50
CA PRO A 445 14.38 18.71 11.02
C PRO A 445 14.36 19.40 9.66
N ILE A 446 15.19 20.41 9.45
CA ILE A 446 15.13 21.23 8.25
C ILE A 446 15.66 20.48 7.03
N ASN A 447 16.62 19.57 7.19
CA ASN A 447 17.17 18.78 6.08
C ASN A 447 16.38 17.49 5.85
N ASP A 448 15.84 16.90 6.93
CA ASP A 448 15.07 15.64 6.89
C ASP A 448 13.57 15.86 6.64
N TYR A 449 13.02 17.07 6.89
CA TYR A 449 11.63 17.45 6.51
C TYR A 449 11.53 18.13 5.14
N VAL A 450 12.64 18.60 4.57
CA VAL A 450 12.66 19.27 3.26
C VAL A 450 13.22 18.32 2.22
N ILE A 451 12.34 17.51 1.62
CA ILE A 451 12.56 17.06 0.25
C ILE A 451 11.83 18.04 -0.65
N ILE A 452 12.48 19.18 -0.92
CA ILE A 452 12.31 19.83 -2.22
C ILE A 452 13.01 18.86 -3.19
N PRO A 453 12.38 18.40 -4.28
CA PRO A 453 13.15 17.76 -5.34
C PRO A 453 14.24 18.76 -5.72
N THR A 454 15.50 18.50 -5.37
CA THR A 454 16.56 19.36 -5.87
C THR A 454 16.47 19.27 -7.38
N ALA A 455 16.55 20.43 -8.06
CA ALA A 455 16.48 20.56 -9.52
C ALA A 455 17.51 19.69 -10.29
N PHE A 456 18.29 18.86 -9.58
CA PHE A 456 19.15 17.81 -10.10
C PHE A 456 18.38 16.56 -10.55
N ASP A 457 17.16 16.31 -10.05
CA ASP A 457 16.33 15.14 -10.43
C ASP A 457 15.43 15.42 -11.65
N ILE A 458 15.56 16.58 -12.28
CA ILE A 458 14.85 16.94 -13.52
C ILE A 458 15.86 17.44 -14.56
N GLU A 459 16.67 16.54 -15.11
CA GLU A 459 17.19 16.72 -16.47
C GLU A 459 16.96 15.44 -17.29
N SER A 460 15.68 15.12 -17.52
CA SER A 460 15.33 14.42 -18.77
C SER A 460 15.24 15.46 -19.87
N LEU A 461 16.37 15.73 -20.54
CA LEU A 461 16.38 16.51 -21.77
C LEU A 461 15.69 15.68 -22.87
N LYS A 462 14.36 15.82 -22.98
CA LYS A 462 13.63 15.38 -24.17
C LYS A 462 13.90 16.39 -25.28
N THR A 463 14.84 16.07 -26.17
CA THR A 463 14.91 16.71 -27.49
C THR A 463 14.52 15.68 -28.54
N GLU A 464 13.74 16.11 -29.53
CA GLU A 464 13.01 15.28 -30.50
C GLU A 464 13.80 14.04 -30.99
N GLY A 465 13.35 12.85 -30.53
CA GLY A 465 13.82 11.54 -31.02
C GLY A 465 14.95 10.86 -30.25
N LEU A 466 15.57 11.52 -29.26
CA LEU A 466 16.66 10.96 -28.44
C LEU A 466 16.35 11.13 -26.95
N GLN A 467 16.36 10.04 -26.18
CA GLN A 467 16.25 10.09 -24.72
C GLN A 467 17.61 9.74 -24.12
N VAL A 468 18.23 10.72 -23.47
CA VAL A 468 19.52 10.55 -22.76
C VAL A 468 19.24 10.58 -21.27
N THR A 469 19.72 9.57 -20.53
CA THR A 469 19.67 9.53 -19.07
C THR A 469 21.09 9.49 -18.54
N ARG A 470 21.43 10.45 -17.68
CA ARG A 470 22.76 10.55 -17.08
C ARG A 470 22.65 10.40 -15.57
N LEU A 471 23.43 9.47 -15.02
CA LEU A 471 23.60 9.28 -13.59
C LEU A 471 25.03 9.69 -13.24
N LYS A 472 25.18 10.67 -12.36
CA LYS A 472 26.47 11.03 -11.78
C LYS A 472 26.33 11.00 -10.27
N GLU A 473 27.09 10.13 -9.63
CA GLU A 473 27.14 10.04 -8.18
C GLU A 473 28.59 10.12 -7.68
N GLU A 474 28.77 10.83 -6.58
CA GLU A 474 30.07 11.00 -5.92
C GLU A 474 29.90 10.70 -4.43
N TRP A 475 30.82 9.93 -3.87
CA TRP A 475 30.85 9.68 -2.44
C TRP A 475 32.28 9.53 -1.91
N GLU A 476 32.45 9.82 -0.61
CA GLU A 476 33.70 9.65 0.11
C GLU A 476 33.61 8.43 1.02
N ILE A 477 34.55 7.50 0.86
CA ILE A 477 34.72 6.37 1.77
C ILE A 477 35.80 6.75 2.78
N ILE A 478 35.43 6.88 4.06
CA ILE A 478 36.37 7.11 5.16
C ILE A 478 36.78 5.73 5.70
N GLY A 479 38.03 5.34 5.48
CA GLY A 479 38.56 4.11 6.08
C GLY A 479 38.83 4.29 7.58
N GLU A 480 38.66 3.24 8.37
CA GLU A 480 39.07 3.23 9.78
C GLU A 480 40.57 3.56 9.90
N GLU A 481 40.92 4.45 10.84
CA GLU A 481 42.31 4.81 11.17
C GLU A 481 43.06 3.59 11.74
N ASN A 482 43.55 2.70 10.88
CA ASN A 482 44.63 1.80 11.25
C ASN A 482 45.95 2.58 11.22
N ARG A 483 46.52 2.76 12.41
CA ARG A 483 47.90 3.24 12.61
C ARG A 483 48.87 2.23 12.04
N ASP A 484 49.13 2.31 10.74
CA ASP A 484 50.41 1.93 10.15
C ASP A 484 50.61 2.73 8.86
N CYS A 485 51.38 3.81 9.00
CA CYS A 485 51.79 4.67 7.91
C CYS A 485 52.70 3.90 6.94
N ASN A 486 52.20 3.57 5.76
CA ASN A 486 53.04 3.41 4.58
C ASN A 486 52.45 4.21 3.41
N LYS A 487 53.12 5.32 3.10
CA LYS A 487 52.84 6.16 1.93
C LYS A 487 52.88 5.30 0.66
N ARG A 488 51.73 5.06 0.06
CA ARG A 488 51.62 4.68 -1.36
C ARG A 488 50.82 5.77 -2.05
N ASP A 489 51.49 6.58 -2.85
CA ASP A 489 50.82 7.39 -3.88
C ASP A 489 50.19 6.41 -4.88
N GLY A 490 48.94 6.02 -4.61
CA GLY A 490 48.15 5.16 -5.47
C GLY A 490 47.68 5.96 -6.69
N LYS A 491 48.04 5.51 -7.89
CA LYS A 491 47.47 6.06 -9.12
C LYS A 491 45.94 5.90 -9.11
N PRO A 492 45.17 6.86 -9.67
CA PRO A 492 43.73 6.71 -9.83
C PRO A 492 43.42 5.41 -10.58
N PHE A 493 42.46 4.63 -10.06
CA PHE A 493 41.94 3.46 -10.75
C PHE A 493 40.70 3.88 -11.53
N VAL A 494 40.72 3.66 -12.85
CA VAL A 494 39.60 3.97 -13.75
C VAL A 494 39.16 2.66 -14.41
N SER A 495 37.86 2.37 -14.33
CA SER A 495 37.24 1.22 -14.99
C SER A 495 36.04 1.70 -15.79
N GLU A 496 35.93 1.24 -17.04
CA GLU A 496 34.87 1.62 -17.98
C GLU A 496 34.15 0.37 -18.49
N ILE A 497 32.84 0.46 -18.68
CA ILE A 497 31.97 -0.60 -19.21
C ILE A 497 31.04 0.03 -20.25
N ASP A 498 31.03 -0.55 -21.44
CA ASP A 498 30.15 -0.21 -22.56
C ASP A 498 29.18 -1.36 -22.86
N ILE A 499 27.89 -1.05 -22.94
CA ILE A 499 26.84 -2.00 -23.32
C ILE A 499 26.01 -1.39 -24.46
N ILE A 500 25.98 -2.07 -25.60
CA ILE A 500 25.19 -1.69 -26.76
C ILE A 500 24.16 -2.79 -27.02
N SER A 501 22.87 -2.44 -27.01
CA SER A 501 21.77 -3.34 -27.35
C SER A 501 20.99 -2.80 -28.55
N CYS A 502 20.70 -3.69 -29.51
CA CYS A 502 19.86 -3.39 -30.67
C CYS A 502 18.68 -4.36 -30.66
N VAL A 503 17.45 -3.86 -30.47
CA VAL A 503 16.24 -4.68 -30.54
C VAL A 503 15.58 -4.45 -31.89
N GLY A 504 15.62 -5.47 -32.76
CA GLY A 504 14.91 -5.50 -34.03
C GLY A 504 13.54 -6.15 -33.88
N GLY A 505 12.46 -5.38 -34.06
CA GLY A 505 11.09 -5.86 -34.15
C GLY A 505 10.51 -5.67 -35.55
N ASP A 506 9.68 -6.61 -35.99
CA ASP A 506 9.25 -6.89 -37.38
C ASP A 506 8.40 -5.82 -38.11
N ASN A 507 8.53 -4.53 -37.77
CA ASN A 507 7.90 -3.43 -38.49
C ASN A 507 8.82 -2.19 -38.48
N ASN A 508 9.87 -2.21 -39.32
CA ASN A 508 10.71 -1.08 -39.77
C ASN A 508 11.15 0.02 -38.77
N LYS A 509 11.13 -0.20 -37.46
CA LYS A 509 11.71 0.69 -36.44
C LYS A 509 12.62 -0.09 -35.51
N SER A 510 13.93 0.17 -35.58
CA SER A 510 14.91 -0.34 -34.62
C SER A 510 15.09 0.63 -33.45
N LEU A 511 15.07 0.10 -32.23
CA LEU A 511 15.50 0.81 -31.02
C LEU A 511 16.96 0.44 -30.76
N LYS A 512 17.82 1.46 -30.72
CA LYS A 512 19.23 1.33 -30.35
C LYS A 512 19.43 1.94 -28.98
N GLU A 513 19.89 1.12 -28.04
CA GLU A 513 20.19 1.52 -26.66
C GLU A 513 21.69 1.35 -26.42
N GLU A 514 22.37 2.44 -26.08
CA GLU A 514 23.80 2.45 -25.72
C GLU A 514 23.93 2.94 -24.29
N ALA A 515 24.63 2.21 -23.44
CA ALA A 515 24.93 2.58 -22.07
C ALA A 515 26.44 2.51 -21.81
N HIS A 516 27.02 3.62 -21.37
CA HIS A 516 28.43 3.73 -20.98
C HIS A 516 28.51 4.08 -19.49
N ALA A 517 29.31 3.35 -18.73
CA ALA A 517 29.56 3.63 -17.32
C ALA A 517 31.07 3.64 -17.03
N SER A 518 31.54 4.69 -16.37
CA SER A 518 32.93 4.84 -15.91
C SER A 518 32.96 5.05 -14.40
N ILE A 519 33.85 4.33 -13.71
CA ILE A 519 34.12 4.48 -12.28
C ILE A 519 35.55 4.95 -12.11
N VAL A 520 35.73 6.06 -11.39
CA VAL A 520 37.03 6.62 -11.04
C VAL A 520 37.21 6.56 -9.53
N ILE A 521 38.27 5.89 -9.07
CA ILE A 521 38.62 5.77 -7.65
C ILE A 521 39.93 6.53 -7.42
N GLN A 522 39.87 7.60 -6.63
CA GLN A 522 41.00 8.45 -6.27
C GLN A 522 41.32 8.33 -4.77
N PRO A 523 42.46 7.74 -4.38
CA PRO A 523 42.92 7.77 -3.00
C PRO A 523 43.31 9.21 -2.61
N GLN A 524 42.82 9.72 -1.47
CA GLN A 524 43.21 11.03 -0.93
C GLN A 524 44.13 10.88 0.30
N ASN A 525 44.96 11.90 0.54
CA ASN A 525 46.06 11.87 1.51
C ASN A 525 45.66 11.77 3.01
N ASN A 526 44.37 11.63 3.36
CA ASN A 526 43.87 11.60 4.73
C ASN A 526 43.07 10.32 5.08
N GLY A 527 43.36 9.18 4.44
CA GLY A 527 42.61 7.93 4.67
C GLY A 527 41.20 7.92 4.05
N LYS A 528 40.89 8.93 3.24
CA LYS A 528 39.66 9.04 2.47
C LYS A 528 39.89 8.54 1.05
N THR A 529 38.93 7.81 0.51
CA THR A 529 38.91 7.42 -0.90
C THR A 529 37.72 8.09 -1.56
N HIS A 530 37.98 8.90 -2.58
CA HIS A 530 36.94 9.52 -3.39
C HIS A 530 36.57 8.60 -4.54
N VAL A 531 35.28 8.29 -4.68
CA VAL A 531 34.75 7.46 -5.76
C VAL A 531 33.75 8.28 -6.55
N GLU A 532 33.98 8.35 -7.86
CA GLU A 532 33.11 9.02 -8.83
C GLU A 532 32.57 7.97 -9.80
N LEU A 533 31.24 7.83 -9.85
CA LEU A 533 30.53 7.01 -10.83
C LEU A 533 29.84 7.93 -11.84
N ASN A 534 30.19 7.76 -13.11
CA ASN A 534 29.51 8.43 -14.22
C ASN A 534 28.89 7.35 -15.12
N ALA A 535 27.56 7.35 -15.26
CA ALA A 535 26.86 6.48 -16.20
C ALA A 535 25.96 7.30 -17.13
N VAL A 536 25.94 6.94 -18.40
CA VAL A 536 25.15 7.59 -19.46
C VAL A 536 24.46 6.51 -20.26
N SER A 537 23.14 6.58 -20.38
CA SER A 537 22.38 5.78 -21.35
C SER A 537 21.73 6.67 -22.40
N ILE A 538 21.71 6.18 -23.64
CA ILE A 538 21.14 6.85 -24.80
C ILE A 538 20.21 5.86 -25.47
N SER A 539 18.93 6.20 -25.58
CA SER A 539 17.97 5.49 -26.41
C SER A 539 17.54 6.34 -27.60
N ALA A 540 17.71 5.79 -28.79
CA ALA A 540 17.36 6.44 -30.05
C ALA A 540 16.34 5.59 -30.81
N ALA A 541 15.20 6.19 -31.16
CA ALA A 541 14.25 5.60 -32.09
C ALA A 541 14.64 6.03 -33.51
N THR A 542 15.19 5.11 -34.31
CA THR A 542 15.42 5.39 -35.74
C THR A 542 14.09 5.31 -36.47
N ALA A 543 13.70 6.38 -37.18
CA ALA A 543 12.46 6.48 -37.95
C ALA A 543 12.41 5.52 -39.14
#